data_AF-A0A381KPA9-F1
#
_entry.id   AF-A0A381KPA9-F1
#
_cell.length_a   1.000
_cell.length_b   1.000
_cell.length_c   1.000
_cell.angle_alpha   90.00
_cell.angle_beta   90.00
_cell.angle_gamma   90.00
#
_symmetry.space_group_name_H-M   'P 1'
#
loop_
_entity.id
_entity.type
_entity.pdbx_description
1 polymer ?
#
loop_
_entity_poly.entity_id
_entity_poly.type
_entity_poly.pdbx_seq_one_letter_code
_entity_poly.pdbx_strand_id
1 'polypeptide(L)'
;MGYEESYGYLIGTHARDKDGVVSSLMICEMAAYYSSKGMNLYEALIDTYNKFGYYKEDLKSVTLKGIDGIKKIKEMMLYFRSVKIDNVADVKVDKILDYKDGVDDLPKSDVLKFLLEDGSWIAIRPSGTEPKIKFYFGANSDNQEDVEFKLNNLISYILNVVDSI
;
A
#
# COMPACT_ATOMS: atom_id res chain seq x y z
N MET A 1 6.70 -16.62 -6.87
CA MET A 1 6.01 -15.57 -7.64
C MET A 1 6.39 -14.24 -7.00
N GLY A 2 6.82 -13.26 -7.80
CA GLY A 2 7.03 -11.89 -7.34
C GLY A 2 5.93 -11.00 -7.89
N TYR A 3 5.51 -9.98 -7.14
CA TYR A 3 4.54 -9.00 -7.61
C TYR A 3 4.73 -7.64 -6.94
N GLU A 4 4.14 -6.61 -7.55
CA GLU A 4 4.08 -5.25 -7.03
C GLU A 4 2.67 -4.68 -7.22
N GLU A 5 2.30 -3.72 -6.37
CA GLU A 5 1.02 -2.99 -6.44
C GLU A 5 0.85 -2.23 -7.77
N SER A 6 1.97 -1.95 -8.45
CA SER A 6 2.04 -1.30 -9.76
C SER A 6 1.66 -2.20 -10.95
N TYR A 7 0.88 -3.26 -10.72
CA TYR A 7 0.44 -4.26 -11.71
C TYR A 7 1.58 -5.10 -12.31
N GLY A 8 2.70 -5.21 -11.60
CA GLY A 8 3.84 -6.00 -12.02
C GLY A 8 3.79 -7.40 -11.44
N TYR A 9 3.93 -8.44 -12.26
CA TYR A 9 3.98 -9.83 -11.83
C TYR A 9 5.11 -10.58 -12.54
N LEU A 10 5.80 -11.45 -11.80
CA LEU A 10 6.75 -12.43 -12.31
C LEU A 10 6.36 -13.81 -11.78
N ILE A 11 5.88 -14.65 -12.70
CA ILE A 11 5.46 -16.02 -12.42
C ILE A 11 6.61 -16.95 -12.77
N GLY A 12 7.08 -17.74 -11.79
CA GLY A 12 8.25 -18.60 -11.97
C GLY A 12 9.58 -17.83 -11.85
N THR A 13 10.64 -18.40 -12.43
CA THR A 13 12.03 -17.89 -12.36
C THR A 13 12.68 -17.82 -13.75
N HIS A 14 11.88 -17.84 -14.82
CA HIS A 14 12.38 -17.82 -16.20
C HIS A 14 12.97 -16.47 -16.60
N ALA A 15 12.47 -15.39 -16.00
CA ALA A 15 12.95 -14.03 -16.18
C ALA A 15 13.35 -13.41 -14.83
N ARG A 16 14.07 -12.29 -14.90
CA ARG A 16 14.41 -11.44 -13.75
C ARG A 16 13.66 -10.11 -13.76
N ASP A 17 12.63 -10.01 -14.59
CA ASP A 17 11.77 -8.84 -14.74
C ASP A 17 10.32 -9.29 -14.87
N LYS A 18 9.38 -8.37 -14.69
CA LYS A 18 7.95 -8.63 -14.80
C LYS A 18 7.60 -9.11 -16.21
N ASP A 19 6.66 -10.05 -16.29
CA ASP A 19 6.24 -10.66 -17.54
C ASP A 19 4.71 -10.63 -17.67
N GLY A 20 4.22 -9.63 -18.41
CA GLY A 20 2.78 -9.46 -18.66
C GLY A 20 2.16 -10.56 -19.51
N VAL A 21 2.94 -11.22 -20.37
CA VAL A 21 2.44 -12.30 -21.24
C VAL A 21 2.21 -13.57 -20.43
N VAL A 22 3.15 -13.92 -19.56
CA VAL A 22 2.96 -15.07 -18.66
C VAL A 22 1.85 -14.77 -17.64
N SER A 23 1.75 -13.53 -17.16
CA SER A 23 0.70 -13.12 -16.24
C SER A 23 -0.70 -13.22 -16.87
N SER A 24 -0.86 -12.83 -18.14
CA SER A 24 -2.14 -12.97 -18.84
C SER A 24 -2.51 -14.43 -19.09
N LEU A 25 -1.54 -15.28 -19.44
CA LEU A 25 -1.76 -16.72 -19.56
C LEU A 25 -2.25 -17.33 -18.23
N MET A 26 -1.66 -16.93 -17.10
CA MET A 26 -2.09 -17.40 -15.79
C MET A 26 -3.53 -16.99 -15.48
N ILE A 27 -3.95 -15.77 -15.86
CA ILE A 27 -5.34 -15.33 -15.71
C ILE A 27 -6.27 -16.18 -16.58
N CYS A 28 -5.87 -16.51 -17.81
CA CYS A 28 -6.64 -17.41 -18.66
C CYS A 28 -6.77 -18.82 -18.06
N GLU A 29 -5.71 -19.35 -17.46
CA GLU A 29 -5.73 -20.64 -16.76
C GLU A 29 -6.66 -20.60 -15.55
N MET A 30 -6.61 -19.54 -14.74
CA MET A 30 -7.54 -19.34 -13.62
C MET A 30 -8.99 -19.28 -14.13
N ALA A 31 -9.26 -18.55 -15.21
CA ALA A 31 -10.59 -18.43 -15.78
C ALA A 31 -11.11 -19.80 -16.27
N ALA A 32 -10.28 -20.58 -16.97
CA ALA A 32 -10.62 -21.92 -17.42
C ALA A 32 -10.89 -22.87 -16.24
N TYR A 33 -10.05 -22.81 -15.19
CA TYR A 33 -10.21 -23.61 -13.98
C TYR A 33 -11.53 -23.32 -13.26
N TYR A 34 -11.83 -22.06 -12.97
CA TYR A 34 -13.09 -21.70 -12.30
C TYR A 34 -14.31 -21.92 -13.18
N SER A 35 -14.20 -21.67 -14.49
CA SER A 35 -15.26 -21.98 -15.44
C SER A 35 -15.60 -23.47 -15.45
N SER A 36 -14.60 -24.36 -15.33
CA SER A 36 -14.82 -25.82 -15.22
C SER A 36 -15.61 -26.22 -13.95
N LYS A 37 -15.68 -25.33 -12.95
CA LYS A 37 -16.46 -25.50 -11.72
C LYS A 37 -17.80 -24.75 -11.75
N GLY A 38 -18.16 -24.16 -12.88
CA GLY A 38 -19.37 -23.34 -13.01
C GLY A 38 -19.28 -21.97 -12.35
N MET A 39 -18.05 -21.47 -12.09
CA MET A 39 -17.80 -20.17 -11.48
C MET A 39 -17.08 -19.23 -12.44
N ASN A 40 -17.25 -17.93 -12.23
CA ASN A 40 -16.42 -16.91 -12.86
C ASN A 40 -15.32 -16.39 -11.89
N LEU A 41 -14.40 -15.57 -12.40
CA LEU A 41 -13.29 -15.02 -11.59
C LEU A 41 -13.75 -14.09 -10.47
N TYR A 42 -14.88 -13.40 -10.64
CA TYR A 42 -15.43 -12.53 -9.60
C TYR A 42 -15.95 -13.36 -8.43
N GLU A 43 -16.69 -14.43 -8.69
CA GLU A 43 -17.15 -15.37 -7.65
C GLU A 43 -15.98 -16.01 -6.92
N ALA A 44 -14.93 -16.42 -7.63
CA ALA A 44 -13.71 -16.91 -7.03
C ALA A 44 -13.00 -15.88 -6.13
N LEU A 45 -13.02 -14.60 -6.53
CA LEU A 45 -12.50 -13.50 -5.73
C LEU A 45 -13.34 -13.30 -4.46
N ILE A 46 -14.67 -13.31 -4.57
CA ILE A 46 -15.57 -13.20 -3.41
C ILE A 46 -15.37 -14.38 -2.45
N ASP A 47 -15.24 -15.60 -2.94
CA ASP A 47 -14.93 -16.77 -2.11
C ASP A 47 -13.57 -16.64 -1.39
N THR A 48 -12.60 -16.01 -2.06
CA THR A 48 -11.29 -15.73 -1.45
C THR A 48 -11.43 -14.72 -0.32
N TYR A 49 -12.19 -13.64 -0.51
CA TYR A 49 -12.48 -12.68 0.57
C TYR A 49 -13.25 -13.31 1.73
N ASN A 50 -14.27 -14.13 1.44
CA ASN A 50 -15.02 -14.83 2.48
C ASN A 50 -14.15 -15.79 3.32
N LYS A 51 -13.08 -16.33 2.71
CA LYS A 51 -12.18 -17.26 3.38
C LYS A 51 -11.10 -16.58 4.22
N PHE A 52 -10.58 -15.44 3.77
CA PHE A 52 -9.39 -14.82 4.35
C PHE A 52 -9.63 -13.42 4.93
N GLY A 53 -10.83 -12.87 4.78
CA GLY A 53 -11.14 -11.48 5.05
C GLY A 53 -10.87 -10.59 3.83
N TYR A 54 -11.40 -9.38 3.89
CA TYR A 54 -11.21 -8.33 2.91
C TYR A 54 -9.95 -7.54 3.21
N TYR A 55 -9.15 -7.33 2.18
CA TYR A 55 -7.99 -6.44 2.20
C TYR A 55 -8.18 -5.41 1.10
N LYS A 56 -8.02 -4.13 1.43
CA LYS A 56 -8.02 -3.05 0.44
C LYS A 56 -6.81 -2.16 0.64
N GLU A 57 -6.28 -1.69 -0.47
CA GLU A 57 -5.14 -0.79 -0.53
C GLU A 57 -5.46 0.41 -1.42
N ASP A 58 -4.83 1.55 -1.12
CA ASP A 58 -4.90 2.74 -1.96
C ASP A 58 -3.57 3.49 -1.93
N LEU A 59 -3.35 4.30 -2.96
CA LEU A 59 -2.17 5.13 -3.13
C LEU A 59 -2.60 6.57 -3.41
N LYS A 60 -2.24 7.48 -2.51
CA LYS A 60 -2.37 8.93 -2.76
C LYS A 60 -1.01 9.54 -3.01
N SER A 61 -0.93 10.42 -4.00
CA SER A 61 0.31 11.11 -4.37
C SER A 61 0.09 12.61 -4.32
N VAL A 62 0.96 13.32 -3.61
CA VAL A 62 1.00 14.79 -3.60
C VAL A 62 2.18 15.22 -4.47
N THR A 63 1.90 16.00 -5.51
CA THR A 63 2.93 16.56 -6.39
C THR A 63 3.01 18.07 -6.17
N LEU A 64 4.19 18.55 -5.78
CA LEU A 64 4.45 19.96 -5.57
C LEU A 64 5.35 20.49 -6.69
N LYS A 65 5.40 21.82 -6.89
CA LYS A 65 6.15 22.44 -7.98
C LYS A 65 7.44 23.07 -7.49
N GLY A 66 8.48 22.97 -8.30
CA GLY A 66 9.75 23.68 -8.13
C GLY A 66 10.53 23.26 -6.88
N ILE A 67 11.54 24.06 -6.55
CA ILE A 67 12.48 23.78 -5.46
C ILE A 67 11.79 23.84 -4.09
N ASP A 68 10.78 24.69 -3.94
CA ASP A 68 10.03 24.82 -2.69
C ASP A 68 9.14 23.60 -2.45
N GLY A 69 8.63 22.95 -3.51
CA GLY A 69 7.97 21.66 -3.40
C GLY A 69 8.87 20.56 -2.83
N ILE A 70 10.15 20.52 -3.24
CA ILE A 70 11.12 19.57 -2.70
C ILE A 70 11.39 19.84 -1.22
N LYS A 71 11.51 21.12 -0.82
CA LYS A 71 11.67 21.49 0.60
C LYS A 71 10.47 21.07 1.42
N LYS A 72 9.26 21.36 0.96
CA LYS A 72 8.03 21.01 1.66
C LYS A 72 7.86 19.50 1.81
N ILE A 73 8.25 18.69 0.81
CA ILE A 73 8.27 17.22 0.92
C ILE A 73 9.25 16.74 2.00
N LYS A 74 10.45 17.36 2.09
CA LYS A 74 11.41 17.05 3.15
C LYS A 74 10.87 17.42 4.52
N GLU A 75 10.19 18.57 4.63
CA GLU A 75 9.53 19.01 5.86
C GLU A 75 8.42 18.02 6.28
N MET A 76 7.59 17.55 5.35
CA MET A 76 6.59 16.51 5.62
C MET A 76 7.24 15.22 6.17
N MET A 77 8.30 14.72 5.52
CA MET A 77 9.00 13.52 6.00
C MET A 77 9.65 13.72 7.36
N LEU A 78 10.22 14.90 7.64
CA LEU A 78 10.75 15.24 8.95
C LEU A 78 9.65 15.34 10.01
N TYR A 79 8.50 15.91 9.67
CA TYR A 79 7.34 15.98 10.56
C TYR A 79 6.90 14.57 10.98
N PHE A 80 6.62 13.67 10.02
CA PHE A 80 6.16 12.32 10.33
C PHE A 80 7.18 11.47 11.10
N ARG A 81 8.49 11.78 10.98
CA ARG A 81 9.54 11.12 11.76
C ARG A 81 9.73 11.68 13.17
N SER A 82 9.43 12.95 13.38
CA SER A 82 9.75 13.65 14.63
C SER A 82 8.57 13.77 15.59
N VAL A 83 7.36 13.87 15.04
CA VAL A 83 6.14 13.93 15.85
C VAL A 83 5.82 12.54 16.38
N LYS A 84 5.54 12.45 17.68
CA LYS A 84 5.01 11.23 18.29
C LYS A 84 3.56 11.04 17.86
N ILE A 85 3.33 10.11 16.94
CA ILE A 85 1.99 9.73 16.47
C ILE A 85 1.60 8.44 17.21
N ASP A 86 0.83 8.60 18.29
CA ASP A 86 0.34 7.47 19.07
C ASP A 86 -0.90 6.80 18.45
N ASN A 87 -1.66 7.56 17.64
CA ASN A 87 -2.87 7.08 16.97
C ASN A 87 -2.98 7.66 15.57
N VAL A 88 -3.54 6.89 14.65
CA VAL A 88 -3.93 7.32 13.31
C VAL A 88 -5.38 6.93 13.09
N ALA A 89 -6.23 7.91 12.78
CA ALA A 89 -7.68 7.71 12.62
C ALA A 89 -8.31 6.90 13.78
N ASP A 90 -8.00 7.30 15.02
CA ASP A 90 -8.44 6.66 16.28
C ASP A 90 -7.95 5.21 16.49
N VAL A 91 -7.04 4.71 15.66
CA VAL A 91 -6.37 3.43 15.84
C VAL A 91 -4.96 3.64 16.36
N LYS A 92 -4.60 2.93 17.43
CA LYS A 92 -3.28 3.03 18.04
C LYS A 92 -2.19 2.51 17.10
N VAL A 93 -1.06 3.23 17.08
CA VAL A 93 0.15 2.79 16.38
C VAL A 93 0.83 1.70 17.21
N ASP A 94 0.96 0.52 16.61
CA ASP A 94 1.66 -0.63 17.21
C ASP A 94 3.17 -0.51 16.99
N LYS A 95 3.57 -0.25 15.75
CA LYS A 95 4.99 -0.20 15.36
C LYS A 95 5.23 0.83 14.28
N ILE A 96 6.37 1.53 14.39
CA ILE A 96 6.88 2.41 13.34
C ILE A 96 8.17 1.79 12.80
N LEU A 97 8.25 1.63 11.49
CA LEU A 97 9.43 1.16 10.76
C LEU A 97 9.99 2.32 9.94
N ASP A 98 11.15 2.84 10.31
CA ASP A 98 11.89 3.80 9.50
C ASP A 98 13.01 3.08 8.75
N TYR A 99 12.86 3.01 7.43
CA TYR A 99 13.80 2.33 6.55
C TYR A 99 15.04 3.17 6.25
N LYS A 100 15.14 4.40 6.78
CA LYS A 100 16.28 5.29 6.54
C LYS A 100 17.63 4.64 6.82
N ASP A 101 17.68 3.79 7.85
CA ASP A 101 18.89 3.04 8.24
C ASP A 101 18.85 1.55 7.90
N GLY A 102 17.80 1.11 7.20
CA GLY A 102 17.52 -0.30 6.93
C GLY A 102 16.74 -0.94 8.08
N VAL A 103 15.98 -1.99 7.78
CA VAL A 103 15.13 -2.72 8.73
C VAL A 103 15.13 -4.19 8.33
N ASP A 104 15.39 -5.12 9.26
CA ASP A 104 15.26 -6.57 9.06
C ASP A 104 15.90 -7.07 7.74
N ASP A 105 17.19 -6.79 7.56
CA ASP A 105 18.00 -7.08 6.36
C ASP A 105 17.60 -6.37 5.07
N LEU A 106 16.58 -5.51 5.11
CA LEU A 106 16.20 -4.66 3.99
C LEU A 106 17.12 -3.43 3.89
N PRO A 107 17.46 -3.00 2.65
CA PRO A 107 18.38 -1.90 2.43
C PRO A 107 17.80 -0.56 2.91
N LYS A 108 18.71 0.41 3.06
CA LYS A 108 18.35 1.79 3.39
C LYS A 108 17.45 2.39 2.31
N SER A 109 16.37 3.04 2.73
CA SER A 109 15.43 3.73 1.84
C SER A 109 14.71 4.84 2.59
N ASP A 110 14.34 5.92 1.90
CA ASP A 110 13.52 6.99 2.48
C ASP A 110 12.06 6.54 2.51
N VAL A 111 11.73 5.65 3.44
CA VAL A 111 10.39 5.10 3.65
C VAL A 111 10.11 5.07 5.15
N LEU A 112 8.94 5.53 5.54
CA LEU A 112 8.43 5.42 6.90
C LEU A 112 7.12 4.63 6.86
N LYS A 113 6.99 3.57 7.66
CA LYS A 113 5.80 2.72 7.71
C LYS A 113 5.23 2.65 9.12
N PHE A 114 3.94 2.91 9.26
CA PHE A 114 3.17 2.76 10.48
C PHE A 114 2.35 1.48 10.38
N LEU A 115 2.48 0.61 11.37
CA LEU A 115 1.63 -0.57 11.58
C LEU A 115 0.69 -0.25 12.74
N LEU A 116 -0.60 -0.48 12.53
CA LEU A 116 -1.66 -0.15 13.49
C LEU A 116 -2.16 -1.44 14.18
N GLU A 117 -2.68 -1.32 15.40
CA GLU A 117 -3.12 -2.47 16.20
C GLU A 117 -4.25 -3.28 15.56
N ASP A 118 -5.04 -2.68 14.67
CA ASP A 118 -6.11 -3.36 13.93
C ASP A 118 -5.64 -4.06 12.63
N GLY A 119 -4.33 -4.10 12.40
CA GLY A 119 -3.69 -4.69 11.22
C GLY A 119 -3.66 -3.77 9.99
N SER A 120 -4.23 -2.57 10.07
CA SER A 120 -4.06 -1.55 9.03
C SER A 120 -2.63 -1.00 9.03
N TRP A 121 -2.23 -0.39 7.92
CA TRP A 121 -0.91 0.19 7.79
C TRP A 121 -0.87 1.39 6.84
N ILE A 122 0.10 2.25 7.06
CA ILE A 122 0.40 3.41 6.20
C ILE A 122 1.89 3.42 5.89
N ALA A 123 2.27 3.65 4.64
CA ALA A 123 3.66 3.90 4.28
C ALA A 123 3.83 5.22 3.53
N ILE A 124 4.85 5.97 3.88
CA ILE A 124 5.15 7.29 3.33
C ILE A 124 6.50 7.23 2.62
N ARG A 125 6.53 7.65 1.36
CA ARG A 125 7.73 7.59 0.52
C ARG A 125 7.83 8.81 -0.40
N PRO A 126 8.81 9.70 -0.23
CA PRO A 126 9.12 10.70 -1.23
C PRO A 126 9.72 10.06 -2.48
N SER A 127 9.47 10.67 -3.64
CA SER A 127 10.17 10.37 -4.87
C SER A 127 11.59 10.95 -4.79
N GLY A 128 12.58 10.16 -5.22
CA GLY A 128 13.98 10.60 -5.26
C GLY A 128 14.30 11.53 -6.43
N THR A 129 13.47 11.53 -7.47
CA THR A 129 13.73 12.23 -8.73
C THR A 129 12.68 13.29 -9.08
N GLU A 130 11.48 13.19 -8.48
CA GLU A 130 10.38 14.11 -8.73
C GLU A 130 9.96 14.81 -7.44
N PRO A 131 9.44 16.06 -7.48
CA PRO A 131 8.85 16.73 -6.32
C PRO A 131 7.46 16.12 -6.00
N LYS A 132 7.46 14.83 -5.66
CA LYS A 132 6.27 14.01 -5.40
C LYS A 132 6.49 13.19 -4.13
N ILE A 133 5.47 13.08 -3.29
CA ILE A 133 5.44 12.18 -2.14
C ILE A 133 4.24 11.24 -2.25
N LYS A 134 4.45 9.97 -1.94
CA LYS A 134 3.46 8.90 -2.02
C LYS A 134 3.07 8.45 -0.62
N PHE A 135 1.78 8.26 -0.42
CA PHE A 135 1.16 7.70 0.77
C PHE A 135 0.42 6.43 0.35
N TYR A 136 0.90 5.31 0.86
CA TYR A 136 0.32 4.00 0.66
C TYR A 136 -0.51 3.65 1.89
N PHE A 137 -1.68 3.08 1.66
CA PHE A 137 -2.62 2.71 2.70
C PHE A 137 -3.00 1.25 2.49
N GLY A 138 -3.11 0.51 3.57
CA GLY A 138 -3.72 -0.82 3.58
C GLY A 138 -4.61 -0.98 4.80
N ALA A 139 -5.79 -1.56 4.59
CA ALA A 139 -6.74 -1.89 5.64
C ALA A 139 -7.24 -3.32 5.43
N ASN A 140 -7.69 -3.94 6.53
CA ASN A 140 -8.32 -5.24 6.49
C ASN A 140 -9.55 -5.30 7.42
N SER A 141 -10.50 -6.17 7.05
CA SER A 141 -11.68 -6.50 7.86
C SER A 141 -12.36 -7.76 7.33
N ASP A 142 -13.17 -8.43 8.15
CA ASP A 142 -14.05 -9.52 7.71
C ASP A 142 -15.27 -9.01 6.92
N ASN A 143 -15.44 -7.69 6.83
CA ASN A 143 -16.58 -7.04 6.17
C ASN A 143 -16.11 -6.02 5.12
N GLN A 144 -16.72 -6.04 3.94
CA GLN A 144 -16.39 -5.17 2.81
C GLN A 144 -16.63 -3.67 3.10
N GLU A 145 -17.72 -3.33 3.76
CA GLU A 145 -18.05 -1.95 4.11
C GLU A 145 -17.10 -1.41 5.18
N ASP A 146 -16.76 -2.23 6.17
CA ASP A 146 -15.85 -1.86 7.24
C ASP A 146 -14.42 -1.64 6.73
N VAL A 147 -13.88 -2.53 5.87
CA VAL A 147 -12.54 -2.31 5.29
C VAL A 147 -12.49 -1.01 4.46
N GLU A 148 -13.58 -0.66 3.80
CA GLU A 148 -13.68 0.56 3.00
C GLU A 148 -13.78 1.80 3.89
N PHE A 149 -14.56 1.73 4.96
CA PHE A 149 -14.63 2.78 5.98
C PHE A 149 -13.26 3.03 6.61
N LYS A 150 -12.58 1.97 7.07
CA LYS A 150 -11.22 2.05 7.63
C LYS A 150 -10.26 2.70 6.65
N LEU A 151 -10.19 2.22 5.41
CA LEU A 151 -9.30 2.76 4.39
C LEU A 151 -9.55 4.25 4.15
N ASN A 152 -10.81 4.65 3.99
CA ASN A 152 -11.18 6.05 3.76
C ASN A 152 -10.85 6.96 4.96
N ASN A 153 -10.99 6.46 6.19
CA ASN A 153 -10.60 7.20 7.39
C ASN A 153 -9.09 7.40 7.48
N LEU A 154 -8.29 6.38 7.18
CA LEU A 154 -6.82 6.49 7.15
C LEU A 154 -6.37 7.52 6.11
N ILE A 155 -6.95 7.47 4.91
CA ILE A 155 -6.67 8.43 3.83
C ILE A 155 -7.03 9.84 4.29
N SER A 156 -8.24 10.04 4.79
CA SER A 156 -8.72 11.36 5.20
C SER A 156 -7.89 11.95 6.34
N TYR A 157 -7.54 11.13 7.34
CA TYR A 157 -6.68 11.54 8.45
C TYR A 157 -5.32 12.02 7.93
N ILE A 158 -4.64 11.22 7.11
CA ILE A 158 -3.30 11.56 6.61
C ILE A 158 -3.34 12.79 5.71
N LEU A 159 -4.33 12.91 4.83
CA LEU A 159 -4.46 14.11 3.98
C LEU A 159 -4.70 15.37 4.81
N ASN A 160 -5.53 15.31 5.86
CA ASN A 160 -5.73 16.44 6.77
C ASN A 160 -4.44 16.82 7.52
N VAL A 161 -3.65 15.84 7.96
CA VAL A 161 -2.33 16.11 8.57
C VAL A 161 -1.40 16.78 7.56
N VAL A 162 -1.33 16.26 6.34
CA VAL A 162 -0.51 16.81 5.26
C VAL A 162 -0.89 18.24 4.90
N ASP A 163 -2.18 18.57 4.88
CA ASP A 163 -2.68 19.92 4.59
C ASP A 163 -2.39 20.92 5.73
N SER A 164 -2.17 20.43 6.95
CA SER A 164 -1.81 21.24 8.12
C SER A 164 -0.31 21.58 8.22
N ILE A 165 0.52 20.95 7.40
CA ILE A 165 1.98 21.19 7.27
C ILE A 165 2.23 22.25 6.20
#